data_AF-A0A015K0U6-F1
#
_entry.id   AF-A0A015K0U6-F1
#
_cell.length_a   1.000
_cell.length_b   1.000
_cell.length_c   1.000
_cell.angle_alpha   90.00
_cell.angle_beta   90.00
_cell.angle_gamma   90.00
#
_symmetry.space_group_name_H-M   'P 1'
#
loop_
_entity.id
_entity.type
_entity.pdbx_description
1 polymer ?
#
loop_
_entity_poly.entity_id
_entity_poly.type
_entity_poly.pdbx_seq_one_letter_code
_entity_poly.pdbx_strand_id
1 'polypeptide(L)'
;MVQLYADVILLIMLELQDDLSSLHSCVLVSRSWSRIAVPFLWKYFSCINGFTYNRDRESRIKLYKVIANFLPIESENLLIKSNIILPSYKLPRKPTFEYMNYFTQITPCWIKDMKSKFTI
;
A
#
# COMPACT_ATOMS: atom_id res chain seq x y z
N MET A 1 -20.09 -23.32 -5.13
CA MET A 1 -20.70 -22.16 -5.83
C MET A 1 -20.06 -20.80 -5.48
N VAL A 2 -19.35 -20.66 -4.34
CA VAL A 2 -18.61 -19.41 -3.98
C VAL A 2 -17.32 -19.22 -4.80
N GLN A 3 -16.70 -20.33 -5.25
CA GLN A 3 -15.41 -20.32 -5.94
C GLN A 3 -15.49 -19.66 -7.33
N LEU A 4 -16.48 -20.06 -8.16
CA LEU A 4 -16.73 -19.44 -9.47
C LEU A 4 -16.95 -17.92 -9.39
N TYR A 5 -17.62 -17.45 -8.34
CA TYR A 5 -17.84 -16.02 -8.12
C TYR A 5 -16.54 -15.26 -7.82
N ALA A 6 -15.66 -15.84 -6.99
CA ALA A 6 -14.36 -15.26 -6.71
C ALA A 6 -13.45 -15.28 -7.95
N ASP A 7 -13.48 -16.35 -8.73
CA ASP A 7 -12.69 -16.48 -9.96
C ASP A 7 -13.10 -15.42 -11.01
N VAL A 8 -14.40 -15.14 -11.15
CA VAL A 8 -14.89 -14.07 -12.03
C VAL A 8 -14.42 -12.69 -11.56
N ILE A 9 -14.49 -12.40 -10.26
CA ILE A 9 -13.96 -11.13 -9.73
C ILE A 9 -12.45 -11.03 -9.98
N LEU A 10 -11.72 -12.12 -9.81
CA LEU A 10 -10.28 -12.16 -10.07
C LEU A 10 -9.96 -11.83 -11.53
N LEU A 11 -10.70 -12.42 -12.48
CA LEU A 11 -10.56 -12.10 -13.90
C LEU A 11 -10.81 -10.61 -14.17
N ILE A 12 -11.86 -10.03 -13.57
CA ILE A 12 -12.13 -8.59 -13.68
C ILE A 12 -10.96 -7.77 -13.10
N MET A 13 -10.40 -8.16 -11.94
CA MET A 13 -9.26 -7.44 -11.37
C MET A 13 -8.00 -7.53 -12.23
N LEU A 14 -7.78 -8.66 -12.91
CA LEU A 14 -6.67 -8.85 -13.84
C LEU A 14 -6.79 -7.94 -15.06
N GLU A 15 -7.99 -7.82 -15.65
CA GLU A 15 -8.24 -6.90 -16.76
C GLU A 15 -8.08 -5.43 -16.34
N LEU A 16 -8.44 -5.10 -15.09
CA LEU A 16 -8.35 -3.75 -14.55
C LEU A 16 -7.00 -3.43 -13.87
N GLN A 17 -6.01 -4.33 -13.92
CA GLN A 17 -4.82 -4.23 -13.08
C GLN A 17 -4.02 -2.92 -13.27
N ASP A 18 -4.10 -2.33 -14.47
CA ASP A 18 -3.41 -1.08 -14.84
C ASP A 18 -4.29 0.17 -14.64
N ASP A 19 -5.59 0.01 -14.35
CA ASP A 19 -6.51 1.11 -14.05
C ASP A 19 -6.80 1.17 -12.53
N LEU A 20 -5.95 1.94 -11.84
CA LEU A 20 -6.08 2.19 -10.41
C LEU A 20 -7.41 2.81 -10.00
N SER A 21 -8.01 3.66 -10.84
CA SER A 21 -9.26 4.35 -10.52
C SER A 21 -10.41 3.35 -10.49
N SER A 22 -10.42 2.43 -11.45
CA SER A 22 -11.39 1.33 -11.50
C SER A 22 -11.16 0.32 -10.38
N LEU A 23 -9.90 -0.08 -10.11
CA LEU A 23 -9.58 -0.95 -8.97
C LEU A 23 -10.01 -0.34 -7.63
N HIS A 24 -9.79 0.97 -7.44
CA HIS A 24 -10.24 1.68 -6.24
C HIS A 24 -11.77 1.62 -6.11
N SER A 25 -12.50 1.84 -7.21
CA SER A 25 -13.95 1.72 -7.24
C SER A 25 -14.42 0.30 -6.89
N CYS A 26 -13.72 -0.73 -7.38
CA CYS A 26 -13.99 -2.14 -7.09
C CYS A 26 -13.86 -2.48 -5.60
N VAL A 27 -12.91 -1.87 -4.88
CA VAL A 27 -12.77 -2.03 -3.42
C VAL A 27 -14.03 -1.57 -2.68
N LEU A 28 -14.75 -0.59 -3.21
CA LEU A 28 -15.92 -0.01 -2.54
C LEU A 28 -17.23 -0.78 -2.82
N VAL A 29 -17.23 -1.73 -3.76
CA VAL A 29 -18.43 -2.46 -4.17
C VAL A 29 -18.95 -3.39 -3.07
N SER A 30 -18.09 -4.25 -2.53
CA SER A 30 -18.47 -5.23 -1.49
C SER A 30 -17.25 -5.83 -0.77
N ARG A 31 -17.49 -6.57 0.33
CA ARG A 31 -16.43 -7.30 1.06
C ARG A 31 -15.70 -8.33 0.20
N SER A 32 -16.41 -9.01 -0.71
CA SER A 32 -15.79 -10.00 -1.59
C SER A 32 -14.91 -9.34 -2.65
N TRP A 33 -15.39 -8.25 -3.25
CA TRP A 33 -14.63 -7.47 -4.23
C TRP A 33 -13.41 -6.81 -3.61
N SER A 34 -13.56 -6.15 -2.45
CA SER A 34 -12.43 -5.56 -1.71
C SER A 34 -11.35 -6.58 -1.37
N ARG A 35 -11.72 -7.79 -0.93
CA ARG A 35 -10.74 -8.83 -0.59
C ARG A 35 -9.85 -9.22 -1.77
N ILE A 36 -10.36 -9.15 -3.00
CA ILE A 36 -9.60 -9.47 -4.20
C ILE A 36 -8.90 -8.22 -4.75
N ALA A 37 -9.56 -7.06 -4.80
CA ALA A 37 -9.02 -5.82 -5.35
C ALA A 37 -7.90 -5.17 -4.52
N VAL A 38 -7.96 -5.27 -3.18
CA VAL A 38 -6.95 -4.68 -2.28
C VAL A 38 -5.53 -5.20 -2.59
N PRO A 39 -5.28 -6.52 -2.70
CA PRO A 39 -3.98 -7.04 -3.12
C PRO A 39 -3.44 -6.41 -4.41
N PHE A 40 -4.28 -6.20 -5.43
CA PHE A 40 -3.86 -5.59 -6.70
C PHE A 40 -3.42 -4.14 -6.52
N LEU A 41 -4.20 -3.34 -5.78
CA LEU A 41 -3.82 -1.96 -5.45
C LEU A 41 -2.50 -1.89 -4.69
N TRP A 42 -2.32 -2.73 -3.67
CA TRP A 42 -1.11 -2.73 -2.84
C TRP A 42 0.13 -3.22 -3.59
N LYS A 43 -0.03 -4.22 -4.47
CA LYS A 43 1.04 -4.67 -5.38
C LYS A 43 1.45 -3.54 -6.33
N TYR A 44 0.50 -2.78 -6.86
CA TYR A 44 0.81 -1.62 -7.69
C TYR A 44 1.66 -0.62 -6.89
N PHE A 45 1.24 -0.20 -5.69
CA PHE A 45 2.02 0.75 -4.86
C PHE A 45 3.44 0.27 -4.55
N SER A 46 3.60 -1.03 -4.32
CA SER A 46 4.87 -1.68 -4.05
C SER A 46 5.82 -1.64 -5.25
N CYS A 47 5.30 -1.79 -6.48
CA CYS A 47 6.08 -1.87 -7.71
C CYS A 47 6.20 -0.55 -8.50
N ILE A 48 5.54 0.53 -8.09
CA ILE A 48 5.66 1.85 -8.75
C ILE A 48 7.14 2.24 -8.84
N ASN A 49 7.63 2.39 -10.07
CA ASN A 49 8.87 3.10 -10.37
C ASN A 49 8.61 4.61 -10.40
N GLY A 50 9.66 5.40 -10.12
CA GLY A 50 9.58 6.87 -9.92
C GLY A 50 8.90 7.71 -11.01
N PHE A 51 8.48 7.13 -12.13
CA PHE A 51 7.77 7.79 -13.23
C PHE A 51 6.26 7.99 -12.98
N THR A 52 5.60 7.16 -12.16
CA THR A 52 4.19 7.37 -11.75
C THR A 52 4.08 7.98 -10.35
N TYR A 53 5.20 8.53 -9.84
CA TYR A 53 5.38 9.16 -8.53
C TYR A 53 4.70 10.55 -8.40
N ASN A 54 3.68 10.81 -9.21
CA ASN A 54 2.97 12.09 -9.26
C ASN A 54 1.78 12.13 -8.29
N ARG A 55 1.89 11.49 -7.12
CA ARG A 55 0.95 11.72 -6.02
C ARG A 55 1.43 12.88 -5.18
N ASP A 56 0.48 13.70 -4.75
CA ASP A 56 0.71 14.80 -3.83
C ASP A 56 1.42 14.30 -2.55
N ARG A 57 2.15 15.20 -1.89
CA ARG A 57 2.95 14.89 -0.71
C ARG A 57 2.09 14.29 0.42
N GLU A 58 0.84 14.71 0.56
CA GLU A 58 -0.04 14.30 1.65
C GLU A 58 -0.44 12.83 1.49
N SER A 59 -0.76 12.41 0.26
CA SER A 59 -1.03 11.02 -0.09
C SER A 59 0.15 10.09 0.23
N ARG A 60 1.39 10.52 -0.01
CA ARG A 60 2.59 9.74 0.34
C ARG A 60 2.78 9.63 1.86
N ILE A 61 2.56 10.72 2.60
CA ILE A 61 2.64 10.71 4.07
C ILE A 61 1.59 9.77 4.65
N LYS A 62 0.37 9.73 4.10
CA LYS A 62 -0.68 8.78 4.53
C LYS A 62 -0.21 7.33 4.34
N LEU A 63 0.41 7.01 3.20
CA LEU A 63 0.98 5.69 2.98
C LEU A 63 2.08 5.36 4.01
N TYR A 64 3.01 6.27 4.27
CA TYR A 64 4.09 6.05 5.25
C TYR A 64 3.58 5.85 6.67
N LYS A 65 2.51 6.56 7.06
CA LYS A 65 1.83 6.35 8.34
C LYS A 65 1.23 4.94 8.43
N VAL A 66 0.59 4.47 7.36
CA VAL A 66 0.08 3.10 7.32
C VAL A 66 1.24 2.11 7.43
N ILE A 67 2.31 2.32 6.67
CA ILE A 67 3.51 1.46 6.71
C ILE A 67 4.06 1.37 8.14
N ALA A 68 4.31 2.52 8.77
CA ALA A 68 4.82 2.60 10.14
C ALA A 68 3.99 1.82 11.16
N ASN A 69 2.66 1.81 11.02
CA ASN A 69 1.76 1.13 11.96
C ASN A 69 1.87 -0.40 11.94
N PHE A 70 2.32 -0.98 10.84
CA PHE A 70 2.47 -2.43 10.73
C PHE A 70 3.92 -2.89 10.92
N LEU A 71 4.89 -1.97 11.01
CA LEU A 71 6.27 -2.36 11.29
C LEU A 71 6.40 -2.73 12.78
N PRO A 72 7.07 -3.87 13.08
CA PRO A 72 7.47 -4.15 14.44
C PRO A 72 8.57 -3.18 14.91
N ILE A 73 8.68 -2.99 16.23
CA ILE A 73 9.57 -2.00 16.86
C ILE A 73 11.04 -2.23 16.46
N GLU A 74 11.46 -3.48 16.29
CA GLU A 74 12.80 -3.86 15.85
C GLU A 74 13.10 -3.33 14.44
N SER A 75 12.11 -3.41 13.54
CA SER A 75 12.24 -2.91 12.17
C SER A 75 12.26 -1.38 12.13
N GLU A 76 11.48 -0.71 12.98
CA GLU A 76 11.51 0.75 13.12
C GLU A 76 12.91 1.24 13.57
N ASN A 77 13.51 0.57 14.55
CA ASN A 77 14.87 0.90 15.01
C ASN A 77 15.93 0.73 13.91
N LEU A 78 15.79 -0.28 13.04
CA LEU A 78 16.67 -0.47 11.89
C LEU A 78 16.51 0.66 10.86
N LEU A 79 15.28 1.11 10.61
CA LEU A 79 15.03 2.25 9.72
C LEU A 79 15.67 3.53 10.27
N ILE A 80 15.53 3.80 11.57
CA ILE A 80 16.16 4.97 12.22
C ILE A 80 17.68 4.94 12.06
N LYS A 81 18.32 3.78 12.29
CA LYS A 81 19.77 3.61 12.05
C LYS A 81 20.18 3.90 10.61
N SER A 82 19.28 3.71 9.65
CA SER A 82 19.50 3.98 8.23
C SER A 82 19.14 5.41 7.79
N ASN A 83 18.88 6.31 8.76
CA ASN A 83 18.40 7.68 8.57
C ASN A 83 17.03 7.75 7.86
N ILE A 84 16.18 6.75 8.08
CA ILE A 84 14.80 6.73 7.63
C ILE A 84 13.93 6.90 8.86
N ILE A 85 13.28 8.06 8.98
CA ILE A 85 12.28 8.30 10.01
C ILE A 85 10.92 8.13 9.33
N LEU A 86 10.02 7.36 9.93
CA LEU A 86 8.64 7.30 9.47
C LEU A 86 7.76 8.20 10.34
N PRO A 87 6.70 8.81 9.79
CA PRO A 87 5.78 9.59 10.60
C PRO A 87 5.14 8.71 11.67
N SER A 88 5.42 9.05 12.93
CA SER A 88 4.77 8.41 14.07
C SER A 88 3.26 8.64 13.98
N TYR A 89 2.52 7.55 13.91
CA TYR A 89 1.06 7.57 13.85
C TYR A 89 0.54 6.27 14.42
N LYS A 90 -0.48 6.34 15.27
CA LYS A 90 -1.25 5.17 15.67
C LYS A 90 -2.56 5.18 14.89
N LEU A 91 -2.83 4.11 14.15
CA LEU A 91 -4.11 3.96 13.47
C LEU A 91 -5.25 4.02 14.51
N PRO A 92 -6.28 4.86 14.31
CA PRO A 92 -7.36 5.04 15.28
C PRO A 92 -8.22 3.77 15.43
N ARG A 93 -8.14 2.86 14.46
CA ARG A 93 -8.85 1.58 14.44
C ARG A 93 -7.97 0.51 13.82
N LYS A 94 -8.22 -0.75 14.19
CA LYS A 94 -7.57 -1.89 13.53
C LYS A 94 -7.92 -1.85 12.03
N PRO A 95 -6.92 -1.96 11.14
CA PRO A 95 -7.17 -1.97 9.71
C PRO A 95 -8.01 -3.19 9.31
N THR A 96 -8.85 -3.01 8.29
CA THR A 96 -9.75 -4.06 7.78
C THR A 96 -9.00 -5.25 7.17
N PHE A 97 -7.80 -5.00 6.65
CA PHE A 97 -6.94 -5.99 6.03
C PHE A 97 -5.53 -5.90 6.60
N GLU A 98 -4.85 -7.05 6.64
CA GLU A 98 -3.42 -7.14 6.95
C GLU A 98 -2.62 -6.69 5.72
N TYR A 99 -2.59 -5.37 5.48
CA TYR A 99 -2.07 -4.79 4.23
C TYR A 99 -0.60 -5.16 3.96
N MET A 100 0.19 -5.41 5.01
CA MET A 100 1.59 -5.83 4.86
C MET A 100 1.78 -7.18 4.21
N ASN A 101 0.78 -8.07 4.24
CA ASN A 101 0.85 -9.33 3.51
C ASN A 101 0.89 -9.11 1.98
N TYR A 102 0.42 -7.95 1.51
CA TYR A 102 0.39 -7.60 0.09
C TYR A 102 1.54 -6.66 -0.30
N PHE A 103 2.18 -6.01 0.68
CA PHE A 103 3.29 -5.08 0.48
C PHE A 103 4.62 -5.83 0.53
N THR A 104 4.92 -6.59 -0.53
CA THR A 104 6.05 -7.54 -0.55
C THR A 104 7.38 -6.91 -0.97
N GLN A 105 7.36 -5.76 -1.64
CA GLN A 105 8.56 -5.08 -2.14
C GLN A 105 8.48 -3.58 -1.85
N ILE A 106 9.63 -2.95 -1.69
CA ILE A 106 9.73 -1.49 -1.64
C ILE A 106 10.77 -1.02 -2.64
N THR A 107 10.32 -0.35 -3.69
CA THR A 107 11.20 0.18 -4.73
C THR A 107 12.16 1.23 -4.13
N PRO A 108 13.43 1.32 -4.59
CA PRO A 108 14.38 2.32 -4.10
C PRO A 108 13.91 3.78 -4.19
N CYS A 109 12.96 4.11 -5.07
CA CYS A 109 12.35 5.44 -5.16
C CYS A 109 11.64 5.84 -3.85
N TRP A 110 10.89 4.91 -3.24
CA TRP A 110 10.22 5.14 -1.96
C TRP A 110 11.22 5.35 -0.83
N ILE A 111 12.29 4.54 -0.79
CA ILE A 111 13.36 4.68 0.19
C ILE A 111 14.03 6.07 0.07
N LYS A 112 14.28 6.53 -1.16
CA LYS A 112 14.84 7.87 -1.41
C LYS A 112 13.92 8.99 -0.94
N ASP A 113 12.61 8.92 -1.20
CA ASP A 113 11.65 9.94 -0.75
C ASP A 113 11.40 9.90 0.77
N MET A 114 11.51 8.73 1.40
CA MET A 114 11.49 8.62 2.86
C MET A 114 12.72 9.29 3.49
N LYS A 115 13.92 9.10 2.89
CA LYS A 115 15.16 9.74 3.34
C LYS A 115 15.17 11.26 3.12
N SER A 116 14.61 11.74 2.02
CA SER A 116 14.68 13.16 1.65
C SER A 116 13.88 14.10 2.56
N LYS A 117 13.10 13.59 3.53
CA LYS A 117 12.13 14.38 4.30
C LYS A 117 12.35 14.47 5.81
N PHE A 118 13.54 14.15 6.32
CA PHE A 118 13.89 14.43 7.72
C PHE A 118 15.19 15.21 7.89
N THR A 119 15.63 15.92 6.85
CA THR A 119 16.61 17.00 6.99
C THR A 119 15.81 18.28 7.25
N ILE A 120 15.75 18.69 8.52
CA ILE A 120 15.50 20.09 8.92
C ILE A 120 16.86 20.75 9.03
#